data_AF-A0A9E4TWD1-F1
#
_entry.id   AF-A0A9E4TWD1-F1
#
_cell.length_a   1.000
_cell.length_b   1.000
_cell.length_c   1.000
_cell.angle_alpha   90.00
_cell.angle_beta   90.00
_cell.angle_gamma   90.00
#
_symmetry.space_group_name_H-M   'P 1'
#
loop_
_entity.id
_entity.type
_entity.pdbx_description
1 polymer ?
#
loop_
_entity_poly.entity_id
_entity_poly.type
_entity_poly.pdbx_seq_one_letter_code
_entity_poly.pdbx_strand_id
1 'polypeptide(L)'
;MLDNQGQCIFYPDDYQDNVMVVTVSDPNDRPIGEMKLELYLSPSNSTSNPILSNQHVFYLYDDLNGNGVVDHPEELVSGSGDPILYETETEKYHGTKAVIVRTNTSCGGYRATLHAYAGDGYGAMEINTQTEDDGED
;
A
#
# COMPACT_ATOMS: atom_id res chain seq x y z
N MET A 1 -3.01 -17.11 -10.68
CA MET A 1 -3.17 -18.17 -11.70
C MET A 1 -1.89 -19.00 -11.80
N LEU A 2 -1.97 -20.32 -11.88
CA LEU A 2 -0.81 -21.20 -12.00
C LEU A 2 -0.66 -21.74 -13.44
N ASP A 3 0.58 -21.93 -13.90
CA ASP A 3 0.88 -22.60 -15.15
C ASP A 3 0.82 -24.14 -15.02
N ASN A 4 1.10 -24.85 -16.12
CA ASN A 4 1.10 -26.31 -16.17
C ASN A 4 2.18 -26.97 -15.27
N GLN A 5 3.07 -26.20 -14.67
CA GLN A 5 4.11 -26.63 -13.72
C GLN A 5 3.77 -26.21 -12.28
N GLY A 6 2.60 -25.63 -12.04
CA GLY A 6 2.20 -25.11 -10.72
C GLY A 6 2.90 -23.80 -10.34
N GLN A 7 3.48 -23.09 -11.31
CA GLN A 7 4.15 -21.80 -11.11
C GLN A 7 3.17 -20.66 -11.29
N CYS A 8 3.22 -19.67 -10.40
CA CYS A 8 2.42 -18.47 -10.57
C CYS A 8 2.81 -17.68 -11.82
N ILE A 9 1.79 -17.27 -12.59
CA ILE A 9 1.93 -16.38 -13.72
C ILE A 9 1.62 -14.95 -13.26
N PHE A 10 2.59 -14.04 -13.41
CA PHE A 10 2.42 -12.63 -13.09
C PHE A 10 1.65 -11.90 -14.19
N TYR A 11 0.54 -11.26 -13.82
CA TYR A 11 -0.26 -10.40 -14.70
C TYR A 11 -0.26 -8.97 -14.15
N PRO A 12 0.40 -8.01 -14.83
CA PRO A 12 0.54 -6.64 -14.32
C PRO A 12 -0.79 -5.92 -14.04
N ASP A 13 -1.83 -6.26 -14.81
CA ASP A 13 -3.15 -5.64 -14.74
C ASP A 13 -4.06 -6.25 -13.66
N ASP A 14 -3.65 -7.36 -13.04
CA ASP A 14 -4.37 -7.97 -11.92
C ASP A 14 -3.90 -7.33 -10.61
N TYR A 15 -4.65 -6.36 -10.13
CA TYR A 15 -4.32 -5.63 -8.90
C TYR A 15 -5.54 -5.32 -8.05
N GLN A 16 -5.26 -5.02 -6.79
CA GLN A 16 -6.21 -4.46 -5.83
C GLN A 16 -5.64 -3.16 -5.26
N ASP A 17 -6.47 -2.11 -5.25
CA ASP A 17 -6.17 -0.83 -4.65
C ASP A 17 -6.76 -0.76 -3.25
N ASN A 18 -5.92 -0.45 -2.26
CA ASN A 18 -6.34 -0.24 -0.89
C ASN A 18 -6.13 1.23 -0.52
N VAL A 19 -7.23 1.94 -0.31
CA VAL A 19 -7.20 3.34 0.14
C VAL A 19 -6.97 3.37 1.64
N MET A 20 -5.90 4.03 2.06
CA MET A 20 -5.49 4.17 3.44
C MET A 20 -5.55 5.64 3.84
N VAL A 21 -6.24 5.94 4.95
CA VAL A 21 -6.35 7.30 5.47
C VAL A 21 -5.63 7.39 6.81
N VAL A 22 -4.52 8.11 6.84
CA VAL A 22 -3.81 8.45 8.08
C VAL A 22 -4.43 9.70 8.66
N THR A 23 -4.84 9.65 9.92
CA THR A 23 -5.34 10.82 10.67
C THR A 23 -4.41 11.10 11.83
N VAL A 24 -3.99 12.36 11.99
CA VAL A 24 -3.20 12.81 13.14
C VAL A 24 -4.04 13.76 13.97
N SER A 25 -4.18 13.46 15.27
CA SER A 25 -4.95 14.25 16.21
C SER A 25 -4.22 14.43 17.54
N ASP A 26 -4.61 15.47 18.28
CA ASP A 26 -4.17 15.66 19.67
C ASP A 26 -4.93 14.70 20.63
N PRO A 27 -4.56 14.67 21.93
CA PRO A 27 -5.25 13.83 22.92
C PRO A 27 -6.72 14.19 23.19
N ASN A 28 -7.24 15.28 22.63
CA ASN A 28 -8.64 15.69 22.70
C ASN A 28 -9.36 15.47 21.36
N ASP A 29 -8.83 14.61 20.48
CA ASP A 29 -9.34 14.29 19.14
C ASP A 29 -9.41 15.50 18.19
N ARG A 30 -8.61 16.54 18.42
CA ARG A 30 -8.54 17.68 17.50
C ARG A 30 -7.56 17.36 16.37
N PRO A 31 -7.94 17.53 15.10
CA PRO A 31 -7.07 17.24 13.97
C PRO A 31 -5.84 18.18 13.97
N ILE A 32 -4.68 17.61 13.63
CA ILE A 32 -3.43 18.34 13.45
C ILE A 32 -3.12 18.37 11.95
N GLY A 33 -3.45 19.48 11.30
CA GLY A 33 -3.12 19.72 9.90
C GLY A 33 -1.69 20.20 9.69
N GLU A 34 -1.20 20.09 8.45
CA GLU A 34 0.16 20.47 8.04
C GLU A 34 1.24 19.77 8.90
N MET A 35 0.90 18.60 9.46
CA MET A 35 1.82 17.78 10.25
C MET A 35 2.66 16.94 9.30
N LYS A 36 3.97 16.97 9.48
CA LYS A 36 4.90 16.12 8.73
C LYS A 36 4.61 14.65 8.99
N LEU A 37 4.51 13.90 7.91
CA LEU A 37 4.29 12.47 7.87
C LEU A 37 5.43 11.79 7.12
N GLU A 38 5.96 10.73 7.72
CA GLU A 38 6.86 9.78 7.06
C GLU A 38 6.09 8.46 6.92
N LEU A 39 5.79 8.08 5.68
CA LEU A 39 5.13 6.83 5.37
C LEU A 39 6.15 5.82 4.85
N TYR A 40 6.14 4.62 5.41
CA TYR A 40 7.05 3.55 5.02
C TYR A 40 6.26 2.29 4.67
N LEU A 41 6.27 1.89 3.39
CA LEU A 41 5.65 0.63 2.96
C LEU A 41 6.70 -0.49 2.95
N SER A 42 6.50 -1.47 3.83
CA SER A 42 7.39 -2.60 4.07
C SER A 42 6.79 -3.90 3.50
N PRO A 43 7.13 -4.31 2.26
CA PRO A 43 6.61 -5.54 1.68
C PRO A 43 7.35 -6.77 2.22
N SER A 44 6.61 -7.86 2.45
CA SER A 44 7.16 -9.18 2.73
C SER A 44 7.29 -10.00 1.45
N ASN A 45 8.09 -11.07 1.51
CA ASN A 45 8.15 -12.08 0.45
C ASN A 45 6.83 -12.78 0.22
N SER A 46 6.50 -12.97 -1.07
CA SER A 46 5.45 -13.87 -1.52
C SER A 46 5.73 -15.27 -1.02
N THR A 47 4.66 -16.00 -0.70
CA THR A 47 4.73 -17.41 -0.35
C THR A 47 4.45 -18.33 -1.55
N SER A 48 4.09 -17.79 -2.72
CA SER A 48 3.86 -18.57 -3.94
C SER A 48 5.15 -18.81 -4.72
N ASN A 49 5.25 -19.96 -5.38
CA ASN A 49 6.34 -20.24 -6.32
C ASN A 49 5.97 -19.74 -7.73
N PRO A 50 6.91 -19.15 -8.51
CA PRO A 50 8.27 -18.81 -8.10
C PRO A 50 8.26 -17.63 -7.11
N ILE A 51 9.24 -17.59 -6.20
CA ILE A 51 9.41 -16.43 -5.31
C ILE A 51 9.74 -15.21 -6.19
N LEU A 52 8.76 -14.34 -6.38
CA LEU A 52 8.92 -13.08 -7.10
C LEU A 52 9.50 -12.02 -6.15
N SER A 53 10.34 -11.11 -6.67
CA SER A 53 10.78 -9.95 -5.88
C SER A 53 9.57 -9.02 -5.67
N ASN A 54 9.08 -8.90 -4.43
CA ASN A 54 7.84 -8.18 -4.11
C ASN A 54 7.96 -6.67 -4.24
N GLN A 55 9.17 -6.16 -4.49
CA GLN A 55 9.37 -4.76 -4.84
C GLN A 55 8.64 -4.38 -6.12
N HIS A 56 8.23 -5.33 -6.97
CA HIS A 56 7.42 -5.09 -8.18
C HIS A 56 5.93 -5.36 -7.99
N VAL A 57 5.49 -5.70 -6.78
CA VAL A 57 4.12 -6.14 -6.48
C VAL A 57 3.34 -5.04 -5.77
N PHE A 58 4.03 -4.18 -5.02
CA PHE A 58 3.43 -3.08 -4.27
C PHE A 58 3.83 -1.74 -4.87
N TYR A 59 2.84 -0.86 -5.01
CA TYR A 59 3.03 0.52 -5.41
C TYR A 59 2.32 1.42 -4.40
N LEU A 60 2.96 2.53 -4.04
CA LEU A 60 2.36 3.57 -3.22
C LEU A 60 2.03 4.77 -4.10
N TYR A 61 0.82 5.28 -3.92
CA TYR A 61 0.33 6.49 -4.56
C TYR A 61 -0.15 7.47 -3.51
N ASP A 62 0.04 8.76 -3.78
CA ASP A 62 -0.53 9.85 -3.02
C ASP A 62 -1.84 10.28 -3.67
N ASP A 63 -2.97 10.13 -2.97
CA ASP A 63 -4.28 10.55 -3.49
C ASP A 63 -4.39 12.07 -3.38
N LEU A 64 -3.92 12.76 -4.43
CA LEU A 64 -3.75 14.21 -4.44
C LEU A 64 -5.07 14.95 -4.51
N ASN A 65 -6.11 14.30 -5.04
CA ASN A 65 -7.43 14.90 -5.24
C ASN A 65 -8.52 14.32 -4.30
N GLY A 66 -8.21 13.27 -3.55
CA GLY A 66 -9.09 12.66 -2.55
C GLY A 66 -10.20 11.81 -3.14
N ASN A 67 -10.06 11.30 -4.37
CA ASN A 67 -11.09 10.51 -5.04
C ASN A 67 -10.99 9.00 -4.73
N GLY A 68 -9.91 8.55 -4.08
CA GLY A 68 -9.65 7.15 -3.79
C GLY A 68 -9.34 6.28 -5.02
N VAL A 69 -8.96 6.89 -6.14
CA VAL A 69 -8.66 6.26 -7.43
C VAL A 69 -7.26 6.68 -7.84
N VAL A 70 -6.45 5.71 -8.26
CA VAL A 70 -5.10 5.98 -8.74
C VAL A 70 -5.12 6.79 -10.04
N ASP A 71 -4.62 8.02 -9.98
CA ASP A 71 -4.35 8.88 -11.13
C ASP A 71 -2.86 8.78 -11.52
N HIS A 72 -2.52 7.72 -12.26
CA HIS A 72 -1.16 7.45 -12.73
C HIS A 72 -0.82 8.22 -14.03
N PRO A 73 0.39 8.77 -14.16
CA PRO A 73 1.55 8.69 -13.24
C PRO A 73 1.61 9.78 -12.17
N GLU A 74 0.69 10.75 -12.17
CA GLU A 74 0.76 11.97 -11.36
C GLU A 74 0.83 11.69 -9.85
N GLU A 75 0.14 10.64 -9.39
CA GLU A 75 0.06 10.26 -7.99
C GLU A 75 1.13 9.23 -7.58
N LEU A 76 1.94 8.73 -8.51
CA LEU A 76 2.91 7.69 -8.20
C LEU A 76 4.02 8.24 -7.28
N VAL A 77 4.04 7.76 -6.05
CA VAL A 77 5.06 8.11 -5.05
C VAL A 77 6.30 7.24 -5.20
N SER A 78 6.09 5.93 -5.35
CA SER A 78 7.18 4.97 -5.46
C SER A 78 6.83 3.85 -6.43
N GLY A 79 7.70 3.67 -7.42
CA GLY A 79 7.73 2.49 -8.28
C GLY A 79 8.64 1.40 -7.73
N SER A 80 8.83 0.35 -8.51
CA SER A 80 9.48 -0.86 -8.04
C SER A 80 10.98 -0.74 -7.79
N GLY A 81 11.47 -1.25 -6.64
CA GLY A 81 12.90 -1.54 -6.41
C GLY A 81 13.54 -0.87 -5.19
N ASP A 82 12.90 0.14 -4.58
CA ASP A 82 13.44 0.91 -3.46
C ASP A 82 12.56 0.81 -2.20
N PRO A 83 13.12 0.95 -0.97
CA PRO A 83 12.31 1.15 0.21
C PRO A 83 11.40 2.36 0.00
N ILE A 84 10.10 2.13 0.15
CA ILE A 84 9.08 3.14 -0.12
C ILE A 84 9.00 4.03 1.12
N LEU A 85 9.90 5.00 1.21
CA LEU A 85 9.80 6.12 2.15
C LEU A 85 9.15 7.29 1.42
N TYR A 86 8.02 7.75 1.93
CA TYR A 86 7.30 8.89 1.41
C TYR A 86 7.13 9.95 2.49
N GLU A 87 7.76 11.10 2.28
CA GLU A 87 7.62 12.26 3.14
C GLU A 87 6.52 13.17 2.59
N THR A 88 5.55 13.51 3.45
CA THR A 88 4.38 14.31 3.09
C THR A 88 3.84 15.06 4.30
N GLU A 89 2.70 15.74 4.15
CA GLU A 89 2.02 16.45 5.24
C GLU A 89 0.53 16.13 5.27
N THR A 90 -0.08 16.19 6.46
CA THR A 90 -1.53 16.10 6.60
C THR A 90 -2.23 17.32 6.02
N GLU A 91 -3.45 17.13 5.52
CA GLU A 91 -4.33 18.21 5.08
C GLU A 91 -4.59 19.19 6.23
N LYS A 92 -4.56 20.49 5.90
CA LYS A 92 -4.58 21.61 6.84
C LYS A 92 -5.75 21.61 7.82
N TYR A 93 -6.94 21.21 7.41
CA TYR A 93 -8.15 21.35 8.21
C TYR A 93 -8.58 20.06 8.93
N HIS A 94 -8.33 18.91 8.31
CA HIS A 94 -8.79 17.61 8.81
C HIS A 94 -7.66 16.77 9.42
N GLY A 95 -6.40 17.18 9.25
CA GLY A 95 -5.27 16.41 9.79
C GLY A 95 -5.14 15.02 9.16
N THR A 96 -5.61 14.88 7.91
CA THR A 96 -5.67 13.61 7.20
C THR A 96 -4.71 13.55 6.03
N LYS A 97 -4.20 12.36 5.72
CA LYS A 97 -3.51 12.07 4.47
C LYS A 97 -4.05 10.76 3.88
N ALA A 98 -4.58 10.82 2.66
CA ALA A 98 -4.99 9.65 1.92
C ALA A 98 -3.84 9.17 1.03
N VAL A 99 -3.58 7.87 1.05
CA VAL A 99 -2.65 7.20 0.13
C VAL A 99 -3.28 5.91 -0.37
N ILE A 100 -2.86 5.46 -1.54
CA ILE A 100 -3.35 4.23 -2.14
C ILE A 100 -2.20 3.25 -2.23
N VAL A 101 -2.39 2.06 -1.66
CA VAL A 101 -1.46 0.95 -1.84
C VAL A 101 -2.06 -0.01 -2.86
N ARG A 102 -1.49 0.00 -4.06
CA ARG A 102 -1.81 -0.96 -5.11
C ARG A 102 -0.97 -2.22 -4.91
N THR A 103 -1.64 -3.35 -4.85
CA THR A 103 -1.01 -4.66 -4.70
C THR A 103 -1.40 -5.53 -5.88
N ASN A 104 -0.43 -6.13 -6.56
CA ASN A 104 -0.72 -7.13 -7.59
C ASN A 104 -1.30 -8.40 -6.96
N THR A 105 -2.35 -8.97 -7.56
CA THR A 105 -3.11 -10.11 -7.02
C THR A 105 -2.95 -11.38 -7.85
N SER A 106 -2.12 -11.37 -8.90
CA SER A 106 -1.93 -12.52 -9.79
C SER A 106 -1.38 -13.77 -9.08
N CYS A 107 -0.63 -13.56 -7.99
CA CYS A 107 -0.15 -14.61 -7.07
C CYS A 107 -0.66 -14.40 -5.65
N GLY A 108 -0.60 -15.46 -4.86
CA GLY A 108 -1.03 -15.45 -3.46
C GLY A 108 0.07 -15.06 -2.48
N GLY A 109 -0.37 -14.75 -1.26
CA GLY A 109 0.51 -14.62 -0.10
C GLY A 109 1.39 -13.38 -0.11
N TYR A 110 1.00 -12.34 -0.83
CA TYR A 110 1.64 -11.03 -0.69
C TYR A 110 1.17 -10.37 0.58
N ARG A 111 2.14 -9.86 1.36
CA ARG A 111 1.87 -9.05 2.53
C ARG A 111 2.73 -7.81 2.53
N ALA A 112 2.20 -6.74 3.07
CA ALA A 112 2.96 -5.55 3.35
C ALA A 112 2.42 -4.85 4.59
N THR A 113 3.27 -4.06 5.22
CA THR A 113 2.84 -3.17 6.30
C THR A 113 3.12 -1.73 5.90
N LEU A 114 2.09 -0.90 5.90
CA LEU A 114 2.24 0.55 5.78
C LEU A 114 2.42 1.12 7.19
N HIS A 115 3.61 1.62 7.46
CA HIS A 115 3.96 2.34 8.68
C HIS A 115 3.79 3.83 8.45
N ALA A 116 3.26 4.55 9.43
CA ALA A 116 3.10 6.00 9.40
C ALA A 116 3.69 6.61 10.68
N TYR A 117 4.56 7.60 10.51
CA TYR A 117 5.19 8.35 11.59
C TYR A 117 4.82 9.82 11.50
N ALA A 118 4.46 10.42 12.64
CA ALA A 118 4.16 11.83 12.79
C ALA A 118 4.93 12.39 14.00
N GLY A 119 6.21 12.70 13.81
CA GLY A 119 7.13 12.92 14.93
C GLY A 119 7.26 11.64 15.78
N ASP A 120 6.91 11.71 17.06
CA ASP A 120 6.89 10.54 17.96
C ASP A 120 5.62 9.68 17.83
N GLY A 121 4.61 10.16 17.09
CA GLY A 121 3.38 9.40 16.82
C GLY A 121 3.62 8.29 15.81
N TYR A 122 3.04 7.11 16.04
CA TYR A 122 3.19 5.94 15.17
C TYR A 122 1.87 5.20 14.96
N GLY A 123 1.61 4.80 13.72
CA GLY A 123 0.56 3.86 13.35
C GLY A 123 1.05 2.88 12.29
N ALA A 124 0.43 1.71 12.22
CA ALA A 124 0.72 0.75 11.16
C ALA A 124 -0.53 0.01 10.72
N MET A 125 -0.59 -0.31 9.43
CA MET A 125 -1.68 -1.04 8.79
C MET A 125 -1.11 -2.21 8.00
N GLU A 126 -1.61 -3.41 8.26
CA GLU A 126 -1.24 -4.62 7.52
C GLU A 126 -2.13 -4.76 6.29
N ILE A 127 -1.51 -5.14 5.18
CA ILE A 127 -2.14 -5.40 3.89
C ILE A 127 -1.83 -6.85 3.55
N ASN A 128 -2.87 -7.67 3.43
CA ASN A 128 -2.77 -9.08 3.07
C ASN A 128 -3.70 -9.36 1.88
N THR A 129 -3.13 -9.90 0.80
CA THR A 129 -3.94 -10.49 -0.27
C THR A 129 -4.04 -11.98 -0.04
N GLN A 130 -5.27 -12.47 0.07
CA GLN A 130 -5.55 -13.90 -0.03
C GLN A 130 -5.87 -14.17 -1.51
N THR A 131 -5.23 -15.17 -2.09
CA THR A 131 -5.78 -15.80 -3.29
C THR A 131 -7.09 -16.44 -2.89
N GLU A 132 -8.15 -16.21 -3.67
CA GLU A 132 -9.35 -17.04 -3.60
C GLU A 132 -8.89 -18.49 -3.83
N ASP A 133 -9.02 -19.34 -2.81
CA ASP A 133 -9.01 -20.78 -3.04
C ASP A 133 -10.28 -21.05 -3.85
N ASP A 134 -10.11 -21.34 -5.14
CA ASP A 134 -11.15 -22.00 -5.92
C ASP A 134 -11.40 -23.35 -5.25
N GLY A 135 -12.36 -23.36 -4.32
CA GLY A 135 -12.84 -24.57 -3.69
C GLY A 135 -13.43 -25.48 -4.75
N GLU A 136 -12.63 -26.45 -5.22
CA GLU A 136 -13.15 -27.66 -5.83
C GLU A 136 -13.85 -28.48 -4.72
N ASP A 137 -15.17 -28.33 -4.62
CA ASP A 137 -16.08 -29.37 -4.11
C ASP A 137 -16.41 -30.38 -5.22
#